data_AF-A0A7V9PWC2-F1
#
_entry.id   AF-A0A7V9PWC2-F1
#
_cell.length_a   1.000
_cell.length_b   1.000
_cell.length_c   1.000
_cell.angle_alpha   90.00
_cell.angle_beta   90.00
_cell.angle_gamma   90.00
#
_symmetry.space_group_name_H-M   'P 1'
#
loop_
_entity.id
_entity.type
_entity.pdbx_description
1 polymer ?
#
loop_
_entity_poly.entity_id
_entity_poly.type
_entity_poly.pdbx_seq_one_letter_code
_entity_poly.pdbx_strand_id
1 'polypeptide(L)'
;MAGLSALTLVEAGEGAGQVGARLVMLALVALVAALVLGWSVLLPASLLLVGAAYALHLYVDEGFDVKAPLFAAGLLLAAELGYWSLEEREHVRSEPGEGLRRLAFVAGLTLAGLVVGTVLLAAADLARAGGLAVDLVGAGAAAAALLLVVLYARRQSG
;
A
#
# COMPACT_ATOMS: atom_id res chain seq x y z
N MET A 1 7.93 15.14 4.05
CA MET A 1 8.05 13.71 4.41
C MET A 1 8.31 12.78 3.22
N ALA A 2 7.96 13.16 1.98
CA ALA A 2 8.32 12.40 0.75
C ALA A 2 9.82 12.41 0.39
N GLY A 3 10.63 13.27 1.01
CA GLY A 3 12.07 13.38 0.73
C GLY A 3 12.95 12.39 1.50
N LEU A 4 12.44 11.73 2.55
CA LEU A 4 13.26 10.84 3.38
C LEU A 4 13.45 9.45 2.75
N SER A 5 12.47 8.97 1.97
CA SER A 5 12.56 7.71 1.22
C SER A 5 13.47 7.79 -0.01
N ALA A 6 13.70 8.99 -0.55
CA ALA A 6 14.64 9.19 -1.65
C ALA A 6 16.10 9.15 -1.19
N LEU A 7 16.38 9.56 0.05
CA LEU A 7 17.73 9.58 0.62
C LEU A 7 18.21 8.18 1.02
N THR A 8 17.33 7.32 1.54
CA THR A 8 17.70 5.97 1.98
C THR A 8 18.02 5.01 0.82
N LEU A 9 17.47 5.27 -0.38
CA LEU A 9 17.76 4.45 -1.59
C LEU A 9 19.04 4.88 -2.34
N VAL A 10 19.56 6.08 -2.07
CA VAL A 10 20.82 6.57 -2.69
C VAL A 10 22.05 6.00 -1.97
N GLU A 11 21.93 5.61 -0.69
CA GLU A 11 23.04 5.02 0.08
C GLU A 11 23.22 3.50 -0.12
N ALA A 12 22.23 2.81 -0.68
CA ALA A 12 22.31 1.37 -0.91
C ALA A 12 22.92 1.03 -2.29
N GLY A 13 24.22 0.66 -2.29
CA GLY A 13 24.96 -0.10 -3.32
C GLY A 13 24.59 0.11 -4.80
N GLU A 14 25.55 0.58 -5.60
CA GLU A 14 25.44 1.19 -6.95
C GLU A 14 24.48 0.55 -7.98
N GLY A 15 24.06 -0.73 -7.84
CA GLY A 15 23.11 -1.40 -8.73
C GLY A 15 21.66 -1.56 -8.21
N ALA A 16 21.48 -1.92 -6.93
CA ALA A 16 20.16 -2.24 -6.37
C ALA A 16 19.31 -0.99 -6.09
N GLY A 17 19.95 0.08 -5.61
CA GLY A 17 19.29 1.37 -5.39
C GLY A 17 18.75 1.98 -6.69
N GLN A 18 19.44 1.77 -7.83
CA GLN A 18 19.04 2.32 -9.12
C GLN A 18 17.80 1.64 -9.71
N VAL A 19 17.67 0.31 -9.56
CA VAL A 19 16.47 -0.44 -9.97
C VAL A 19 15.28 -0.05 -9.10
N GLY A 20 15.47 0.03 -7.78
CA GLY A 20 14.43 0.48 -6.85
C GLY A 20 13.93 1.89 -7.16
N ALA A 21 14.85 2.84 -7.41
CA ALA A 21 14.49 4.21 -7.77
C ALA A 21 13.69 4.29 -9.08
N ARG A 22 14.06 3.49 -10.10
CA ARG A 22 13.32 3.42 -11.37
C ARG A 22 11.91 2.87 -11.19
N LEU A 23 11.75 1.82 -10.36
CA LEU A 23 10.44 1.25 -10.04
C LEU A 23 9.55 2.25 -9.32
N VAL A 24 10.07 2.96 -8.32
CA VAL A 24 9.33 4.01 -7.60
C VAL A 24 8.94 5.14 -8.55
N MET A 25 9.87 5.62 -9.39
CA MET A 25 9.52 6.64 -10.39
C MET A 25 8.42 6.17 -11.34
N LEU A 26 8.53 4.96 -11.89
CA LEU A 26 7.51 4.40 -12.77
C LEU A 26 6.15 4.30 -12.06
N ALA A 27 6.14 3.86 -10.81
CA ALA A 27 4.94 3.77 -10.01
C ALA A 27 4.31 5.14 -9.74
N LEU A 28 5.11 6.15 -9.41
CA LEU A 28 4.63 7.52 -9.21
C LEU A 28 4.07 8.12 -10.51
N VAL A 29 4.74 7.92 -11.65
CA VAL A 29 4.25 8.35 -12.96
C VAL A 29 2.92 7.64 -13.29
N ALA A 30 2.82 6.34 -13.04
CA ALA A 30 1.60 5.58 -13.24
C ALA A 30 0.46 6.05 -12.32
N LEU A 31 0.75 6.38 -11.06
CA LEU A 31 -0.23 6.93 -10.11
C LEU A 31 -0.75 8.30 -10.57
N VAL A 32 0.17 9.19 -10.96
CA VAL A 32 -0.20 10.51 -11.50
C VAL A 32 -1.03 10.34 -12.78
N ALA A 33 -0.62 9.45 -13.69
CA ALA A 33 -1.38 9.16 -14.89
C ALA A 33 -2.78 8.61 -14.59
N ALA A 34 -2.91 7.67 -13.63
CA ALA A 34 -4.19 7.12 -13.19
C ALA A 34 -5.14 8.23 -12.71
N LEU A 35 -4.63 9.12 -11.86
CA LEU A 35 -5.39 10.23 -11.32
C LEU A 35 -5.70 11.27 -12.40
N VAL A 36 -4.76 11.64 -13.26
CA VAL A 36 -4.99 12.68 -14.29
C VAL A 36 -5.95 12.17 -15.37
N LEU A 37 -5.72 10.97 -15.92
CA LEU A 37 -6.49 10.40 -17.02
C LEU A 37 -7.81 9.74 -16.57
N GLY A 38 -8.05 9.63 -15.26
CA GLY A 38 -9.25 8.99 -14.72
C GLY A 38 -9.24 7.46 -14.82
N TRP A 39 -8.07 6.85 -15.00
CA TRP A 39 -7.92 5.42 -15.24
C TRP A 39 -7.87 4.64 -13.92
N SER A 40 -9.04 4.31 -13.37
CA SER A 40 -9.19 3.56 -12.11
C SER A 40 -8.43 2.24 -12.06
N VAL A 41 -8.19 1.60 -13.21
CA VAL A 41 -7.43 0.34 -13.31
C VAL A 41 -5.95 0.50 -12.97
N LEU A 42 -5.37 1.69 -13.17
CA LEU A 42 -3.94 1.94 -12.93
C LEU A 42 -3.63 2.30 -11.48
N LEU A 43 -4.63 2.77 -10.72
CA LEU A 43 -4.46 3.09 -9.31
C LEU A 43 -3.93 1.90 -8.49
N PRO A 44 -4.56 0.70 -8.49
CA PRO A 44 -4.04 -0.43 -7.73
C PRO A 44 -2.69 -0.93 -8.25
N ALA A 45 -2.46 -0.90 -9.57
CA ALA A 45 -1.19 -1.31 -10.16
C ALA A 45 -0.02 -0.42 -9.70
N SER A 46 -0.24 0.89 -9.66
CA SER A 46 0.78 1.84 -9.20
C SER A 46 1.13 1.65 -7.72
N LEU A 47 0.13 1.43 -6.86
CA LEU A 47 0.34 1.20 -5.43
C LEU A 47 1.01 -0.14 -5.15
N LEU A 48 0.67 -1.19 -5.93
CA LEU A 48 1.37 -2.48 -5.88
C LEU A 48 2.85 -2.33 -6.25
N LEU A 49 3.19 -1.54 -7.25
CA LEU A 49 4.59 -1.29 -7.61
C LEU A 49 5.35 -0.56 -6.50
N VAL A 50 4.74 0.44 -5.86
CA VAL A 50 5.35 1.13 -4.70
C VAL A 50 5.55 0.16 -3.53
N GLY A 51 4.55 -0.67 -3.22
CA GLY A 51 4.63 -1.71 -2.19
C GLY A 51 5.72 -2.75 -2.49
N ALA A 52 5.81 -3.21 -3.72
CA ALA A 52 6.81 -4.17 -4.16
C ALA A 52 8.24 -3.61 -4.06
N ALA A 53 8.44 -2.33 -4.42
CA ALA A 53 9.73 -1.67 -4.27
C ALA A 53 10.18 -1.59 -2.80
N TYR A 54 9.24 -1.31 -1.88
CA TYR A 54 9.54 -1.30 -0.45
C TYR A 54 9.81 -2.70 0.10
N ALA A 55 9.03 -3.70 -0.30
CA ALA A 55 9.27 -5.09 0.10
C ALA A 55 10.65 -5.59 -0.38
N LEU A 56 11.06 -5.23 -1.59
CA LEU A 56 12.39 -5.56 -2.12
C LEU A 56 13.50 -4.87 -1.31
N HIS A 57 13.28 -3.62 -0.88
CA HIS A 57 14.22 -2.92 -0.01
C HIS A 57 14.39 -3.64 1.33
N LEU A 58 13.29 -4.07 1.97
CA LEU A 58 13.34 -4.85 3.22
C LEU A 58 14.06 -6.18 3.05
N TYR A 59 13.86 -6.85 1.91
CA TYR A 59 14.51 -8.12 1.62
C TYR A 59 16.04 -7.98 1.50
N VAL A 60 16.52 -6.88 0.91
CA VAL A 60 17.95 -6.64 0.72
C VAL A 60 18.64 -6.20 2.01
N ASP A 61 17.96 -5.43 2.87
CA ASP A 61 18.54 -4.87 4.10
C ASP A 61 18.49 -5.83 5.32
N GLU A 62 18.03 -7.08 5.10
CA GLU A 62 17.96 -8.19 6.07
C GLU A 62 17.48 -7.78 7.50
N GLY A 63 16.40 -7.00 7.60
CA GLY A 63 15.92 -6.51 8.89
C GLY A 63 14.43 -6.13 8.96
N PHE A 64 13.89 -6.11 10.17
CA PHE A 64 12.57 -5.57 10.47
C PHE A 64 12.62 -4.04 10.47
N ASP A 65 11.97 -3.40 9.50
CA ASP A 65 11.77 -1.95 9.54
C ASP A 65 10.55 -1.60 10.40
N VAL A 66 10.81 -0.91 11.52
CA VAL A 66 9.78 -0.40 12.44
C VAL A 66 8.79 0.54 11.72
N LYS A 67 9.17 1.12 10.57
CA LYS A 67 8.31 2.00 9.76
C LYS A 67 7.41 1.24 8.79
N ALA A 68 7.55 -0.07 8.62
CA ALA A 68 6.75 -0.86 7.68
C ALA A 68 5.23 -0.73 7.89
N PRO A 69 4.69 -0.75 9.13
CA PRO A 69 3.26 -0.56 9.35
C PRO A 69 2.78 0.83 8.94
N LEU A 70 3.62 1.86 9.15
CA LEU A 70 3.32 3.23 8.75
C LEU A 70 3.30 3.37 7.22
N PHE A 71 4.24 2.73 6.53
CA PHE A 71 4.28 2.71 5.07
C PHE A 71 3.04 2.01 4.49
N ALA A 72 2.66 0.85 5.03
CA ALA A 72 1.45 0.13 4.62
C ALA A 72 0.17 0.97 4.85
N ALA A 73 0.05 1.64 6.00
CA ALA A 73 -1.05 2.55 6.28
C ALA A 73 -1.09 3.74 5.30
N GLY A 74 0.09 4.28 4.93
CA GLY A 74 0.21 5.32 3.91
C GLY A 74 -0.27 4.86 2.53
N LEU A 75 0.06 3.64 2.12
CA LEU A 75 -0.42 3.06 0.86
C LEU A 75 -1.94 2.85 0.86
N LEU A 76 -2.50 2.35 1.96
CA LEU A 76 -3.94 2.19 2.12
C LEU A 76 -4.66 3.54 2.03
N LEU A 77 -4.16 4.55 2.73
CA LEU A 77 -4.72 5.90 2.68
C LEU A 77 -4.63 6.49 1.27
N ALA A 78 -3.50 6.31 0.57
CA ALA A 78 -3.33 6.75 -0.80
C ALA A 78 -4.31 6.06 -1.76
N ALA A 79 -4.60 4.77 -1.55
CA ALA A 79 -5.61 4.04 -2.31
C ALA A 79 -7.00 4.66 -2.13
N GLU A 80 -7.44 4.84 -0.89
CA GLU A 80 -8.75 5.38 -0.56
C GLU A 80 -8.95 6.80 -1.08
N LEU A 81 -7.96 7.68 -0.89
CA LEU A 81 -8.01 9.05 -1.41
C LEU A 81 -7.96 9.09 -2.94
N GLY A 82 -7.20 8.18 -3.55
CA GLY A 82 -7.12 8.06 -5.01
C GLY A 82 -8.45 7.64 -5.62
N TYR A 83 -9.11 6.62 -5.05
CA TYR A 83 -10.45 6.20 -5.48
C TYR A 83 -11.49 7.28 -5.24
N TRP A 84 -11.47 7.94 -4.07
CA TRP A 84 -12.38 9.05 -3.80
C TRP A 84 -12.19 10.19 -4.81
N SER A 85 -10.94 10.53 -5.16
CA SER A 85 -10.67 11.55 -6.18
C SER A 85 -11.21 11.18 -7.56
N LEU A 86 -11.26 9.89 -7.91
CA LEU A 86 -11.81 9.43 -9.19
C LEU A 86 -13.35 9.44 -9.17
N GLU A 87 -13.96 8.99 -8.08
CA GLU A 87 -15.40 8.97 -7.90
C GLU A 87 -16.01 10.39 -7.92
N GLU A 88 -15.34 11.36 -7.30
CA GLU A 88 -15.78 12.77 -7.33
C GLU A 88 -15.85 13.34 -8.76
N ARG A 89 -15.04 12.81 -9.70
CA ARG A 89 -15.05 13.24 -11.11
C ARG A 89 -16.23 12.68 -11.90
N GLU A 90 -16.86 11.62 -11.44
CA GLU A 90 -18.05 11.07 -12.10
C GLU A 90 -19.33 11.88 -11.80
N HIS A 91 -19.21 13.03 -11.10
CA HIS A 91 -20.26 14.04 -10.87
C HIS A 91 -21.55 13.47 -10.23
N VAL A 92 -21.41 12.44 -9.40
CA VAL A 92 -22.51 11.99 -8.54
C VAL A 92 -22.69 13.04 -7.44
N ARG A 93 -23.88 13.67 -7.37
CA ARG A 93 -24.19 14.63 -6.30
C ARG A 93 -24.13 13.90 -4.96
N SER A 94 -23.07 14.17 -4.20
CA SER A 94 -22.94 13.70 -2.82
C SER A 94 -23.89 14.46 -1.90
N GLU A 95 -24.43 13.78 -0.88
CA GLU A 95 -25.23 14.43 0.14
C GLU A 95 -24.34 15.32 1.05
N PRO A 96 -24.84 16.46 1.53
CA PRO A 96 -24.07 17.31 2.45
C PRO A 96 -23.69 16.53 3.72
N GLY A 97 -22.37 16.43 3.98
CA GLY A 97 -21.80 15.71 5.13
C GLY A 97 -21.32 14.29 4.86
N GLU A 98 -21.61 13.74 3.67
CA GLU A 98 -21.15 12.41 3.26
C GLU A 98 -19.61 12.33 3.20
N GLY A 99 -18.96 13.39 2.71
CA GLY A 99 -17.50 13.48 2.68
C GLY A 99 -16.84 13.39 4.07
N LEU A 100 -17.42 14.00 5.11
CA LEU A 100 -16.87 13.91 6.47
C LEU A 100 -17.03 12.51 7.08
N ARG A 101 -18.18 11.87 6.86
CA ARG A 101 -18.41 10.49 7.30
C ARG A 101 -17.45 9.53 6.61
N ARG A 102 -17.26 9.70 5.29
CA ARG A 102 -16.32 8.89 4.51
C ARG A 102 -14.88 9.14 4.94
N LEU A 103 -14.48 10.39 5.18
CA LEU A 103 -13.16 10.72 5.72
C LEU A 103 -12.94 10.05 7.08
N ALA A 104 -13.92 10.08 7.98
CA ALA A 104 -13.83 9.41 9.28
C ALA A 104 -13.68 7.90 9.13
N PHE A 105 -14.39 7.28 8.18
CA PHE A 105 -14.26 5.86 7.88
C PHE A 105 -12.88 5.51 7.33
N VAL A 106 -12.38 6.26 6.35
CA VAL A 106 -11.03 6.09 5.77
C VAL A 106 -9.95 6.28 6.83
N ALA A 107 -10.06 7.33 7.66
CA ALA A 107 -9.15 7.56 8.77
C ALA A 107 -9.18 6.42 9.79
N GLY A 108 -10.38 5.97 10.18
CA GLY A 108 -10.56 4.83 11.09
C GLY A 108 -9.96 3.54 10.55
N LEU A 109 -10.21 3.24 9.27
CA LEU A 109 -9.66 2.07 8.59
C LEU A 109 -8.12 2.12 8.51
N THR A 110 -7.58 3.29 8.18
CA THR A 110 -6.14 3.53 8.13
C THR A 110 -5.49 3.34 9.51
N LEU A 111 -6.09 3.91 10.56
CA LEU A 111 -5.61 3.77 11.93
C LEU A 111 -5.71 2.31 12.42
N ALA A 112 -6.81 1.63 12.13
CA ALA A 112 -6.98 0.23 12.46
C ALA A 112 -5.93 -0.64 11.76
N GLY A 113 -5.70 -0.42 10.46
CA GLY A 113 -4.66 -1.10 9.69
C GLY A 113 -3.25 -0.85 10.27
N LEU A 114 -2.95 0.40 10.66
CA LEU A 114 -1.69 0.75 11.31
C LEU A 114 -1.50 0.00 12.64
N VAL A 115 -2.53 -0.02 13.48
CA VAL A 115 -2.50 -0.72 14.77
C VAL A 115 -2.29 -2.23 14.56
N VAL A 116 -3.09 -2.84 13.69
CA VAL A 116 -2.98 -4.27 13.38
C VAL A 116 -1.60 -4.60 12.83
N GLY A 117 -1.09 -3.82 11.85
CA GLY A 117 0.24 -4.03 11.28
C GLY A 117 1.35 -3.90 12.32
N THR A 118 1.25 -2.92 13.23
CA THR A 118 2.22 -2.72 14.31
C THR A 118 2.20 -3.89 15.30
N VAL A 119 1.01 -4.37 15.69
CA VAL A 119 0.85 -5.52 16.58
C VAL A 119 1.40 -6.79 15.95
N LEU A 120 1.12 -7.03 14.66
CA LEU A 120 1.65 -8.18 13.93
C LEU A 120 3.18 -8.13 13.82
N LEU A 121 3.75 -6.96 13.52
CA LEU A 121 5.20 -6.77 13.46
C LEU A 121 5.85 -7.07 14.82
N ALA A 122 5.29 -6.52 15.90
CA ALA A 122 5.79 -6.76 17.25
C ALA A 122 5.69 -8.24 17.65
N ALA A 123 4.60 -8.92 17.27
CA ALA A 123 4.43 -10.35 17.51
C ALA A 123 5.43 -11.20 16.72
N ALA A 124 5.70 -10.85 15.46
CA ALA A 124 6.67 -11.54 14.61
C ALA A 124 8.10 -11.39 15.15
N ASP A 125 8.47 -10.20 15.59
CA ASP A 125 9.76 -9.91 16.22
C ASP A 125 9.93 -10.72 17.53
N LEU A 126 8.91 -10.72 18.39
CA LEU A 126 8.90 -11.50 19.62
C LEU A 126 9.01 -13.02 19.36
N ALA A 127 8.36 -13.51 18.32
CA ALA A 127 8.43 -14.91 17.90
C ALA A 127 9.75 -15.26 17.20
N ARG A 128 10.61 -14.27 16.90
CA ARG A 128 11.77 -14.40 15.99
C ARG A 128 11.38 -15.09 14.67
N ALA A 129 10.15 -14.85 14.23
CA ALA A 129 9.62 -15.42 13.01
C ALA A 129 10.32 -14.72 11.85
N GLY A 130 11.19 -15.42 11.15
CA GLY A 130 11.96 -14.84 10.05
C GLY A 130 12.35 -15.87 9.00
N GLY A 131 12.71 -15.37 7.82
CA GLY A 131 13.18 -16.16 6.70
C GLY A 131 12.11 -16.35 5.61
N LEU A 132 12.62 -16.52 4.38
CA LEU A 132 11.84 -16.59 3.14
C LEU A 132 10.62 -17.52 3.19
N ALA A 133 10.73 -18.66 3.87
CA ALA A 133 9.62 -19.61 3.95
C ALA A 133 8.42 -19.03 4.73
N VAL A 134 8.69 -18.33 5.83
CA VAL A 134 7.65 -17.67 6.64
C VAL A 134 7.04 -16.51 5.86
N ASP A 135 7.86 -15.73 5.17
CA ASP A 135 7.41 -14.59 4.35
C ASP A 135 6.52 -15.05 3.19
N LEU A 136 6.90 -16.13 2.48
CA LEU A 136 6.12 -16.69 1.38
C LEU A 136 4.78 -17.26 1.86
N VAL A 137 4.76 -17.92 3.02
CA VAL A 137 3.51 -18.41 3.62
C VAL A 137 2.61 -17.24 4.04
N GLY A 138 3.18 -16.20 4.67
CA GLY A 138 2.45 -15.00 5.04
C GLY A 138 1.88 -14.26 3.83
N ALA A 139 2.68 -14.07 2.78
CA ALA A 139 2.26 -13.47 1.52
C ALA A 139 1.17 -14.30 0.83
N GLY A 140 1.33 -15.63 0.79
CA GLY A 140 0.33 -16.54 0.25
C GLY A 140 -1.00 -16.50 1.00
N ALA A 141 -0.96 -16.47 2.34
CA ALA A 141 -2.14 -16.34 3.18
C ALA A 141 -2.85 -14.99 2.97
N ALA A 142 -2.10 -13.89 2.86
CA ALA A 142 -2.64 -12.57 2.57
C ALA A 142 -3.31 -12.53 1.18
N ALA A 143 -2.64 -13.08 0.16
CA ALA A 143 -3.19 -13.18 -1.20
C ALA A 143 -4.48 -14.01 -1.22
N ALA A 144 -4.53 -15.13 -0.49
CA ALA A 144 -5.73 -15.95 -0.37
C ALA A 144 -6.86 -15.20 0.35
N ALA A 145 -6.57 -14.46 1.43
CA ALA A 145 -7.55 -13.65 2.13
C ALA A 145 -8.15 -12.57 1.21
N LEU A 146 -7.31 -11.86 0.45
CA LEU A 146 -7.76 -10.87 -0.55
C LEU A 146 -8.60 -11.53 -1.65
N LEU A 147 -8.18 -12.69 -2.16
CA LEU A 147 -8.94 -13.43 -3.16
C LEU A 147 -10.34 -13.81 -2.65
N LEU A 148 -10.45 -14.26 -1.39
CA LEU A 148 -11.73 -14.57 -0.77
C LEU A 148 -12.64 -13.33 -0.68
N VAL A 149 -12.10 -12.18 -0.30
CA VAL A 149 -12.84 -10.91 -0.29
C VAL A 149 -13.35 -10.56 -1.70
N VAL A 150 -12.49 -10.68 -2.72
CA VAL A 150 -12.87 -10.42 -4.13
C VAL A 150 -13.98 -11.38 -4.59
N LEU A 151 -13.85 -12.68 -4.30
CA LEU A 151 -14.87 -13.67 -4.66
C LEU A 151 -16.19 -13.40 -3.94
N TYR A 152 -16.15 -13.01 -2.67
CA TYR A 152 -17.32 -12.66 -1.89
C TYR A 152 -18.02 -11.40 -2.42
N ALA A 153 -17.25 -10.35 -2.77
CA ALA A 153 -17.80 -9.13 -3.36
C ALA A 153 -18.47 -9.41 -4.72
N ARG A 154 -17.82 -10.18 -5.60
CA ARG A 154 -18.38 -10.55 -6.92
C ARG A 154 -19.71 -11.31 -6.82
N ARG A 155 -19.88 -12.13 -5.77
CA ARG A 155 -21.14 -12.85 -5.54
C ARG A 155 -22.30 -11.96 -5.11
N GLN A 156 -22.04 -10.82 -4.49
CA GLN A 156 -23.10 -9.88 -4.09
C GLN A 156 -23.52 -8.96 -5.25
N SER A 157 -22.71 -8.85 -6.29
CA SER A 157 -22.96 -7.99 -7.45
C SER A 157 -23.72 -8.66 -8.59
N GLY A 158 -24.02 -9.97 -8.50
CA GLY A 158 -24.74 -10.74 -9.51
C GLY A 158 -26.00 -11.38 -8.93
#